data_AF-A0A820QHP2-F1
#
_entry.id   AF-A0A820QHP2-F1
#
_cell.length_a   1.000
_cell.length_b   1.000
_cell.length_c   1.000
_cell.angle_alpha   90.00
_cell.angle_beta   90.00
_cell.angle_gamma   90.00
#
_symmetry.space_group_name_H-M   'P 1'
#
loop_
_entity.id
_entity.type
_entity.pdbx_description
1 polymer ?
#
loop_
_entity_poly.entity_id
_entity_poly.type
_entity_poly.pdbx_seq_one_letter_code
_entity_poly.pdbx_strand_id
1 'polypeptide(L)'
;TFGPGDIAAIYPQGHSIDEQIPLTHGLIFRLTTNTIHVTIEDNDDEKFSSFGDNCLFMIIKMANDVTYRRLKHGLTLMMKQRQGTAHHLLDIAFDNADSLPTNFSPNTGPSQWFNE
;
A
#
# COMPACT_ATOMS: atom_id res chain seq x y z
N THR A 1 5.36 4.13 15.96
CA THR A 1 5.21 2.70 16.29
C THR A 1 5.30 1.88 15.02
N PHE A 2 5.99 0.74 15.06
CA PHE A 2 6.11 -0.18 13.93
C PHE A 2 4.93 -1.17 13.90
N GLY A 3 4.55 -1.61 12.71
CA GLY A 3 3.51 -2.61 12.46
C GLY A 3 3.82 -3.49 11.26
N PRO A 4 3.15 -4.65 11.12
CA PRO A 4 3.25 -5.46 9.91
C PRO A 4 2.87 -4.65 8.66
N GLY A 5 3.66 -4.76 7.61
CA GLY A 5 3.51 -3.99 6.37
C GLY A 5 4.28 -2.67 6.33
N ASP A 6 4.91 -2.27 7.44
CA ASP A 6 5.79 -1.10 7.44
C ASP A 6 7.08 -1.39 6.68
N ILE A 7 7.51 -0.42 5.88
CA ILE A 7 8.82 -0.44 5.21
C ILE A 7 9.84 0.14 6.17
N ALA A 8 10.96 -0.55 6.34
CA ALA A 8 12.04 -0.15 7.22
C ALA A 8 13.39 -0.16 6.49
N ALA A 9 14.21 0.85 6.81
CA ALA A 9 15.62 0.89 6.46
C ALA A 9 16.45 0.43 7.66
N ILE A 10 17.47 -0.37 7.42
CA ILE A 10 18.36 -0.92 8.44
C ILE A 10 19.76 -0.30 8.28
N TYR A 11 20.32 0.21 9.38
CA TYR A 11 21.64 0.82 9.43
C TYR A 11 22.51 0.13 10.50
N PRO A 12 23.82 -0.03 10.28
CA PRO A 12 24.73 -0.43 11.35
C PRO A 12 24.84 0.68 12.42
N GLN A 13 24.93 0.33 13.70
CA GLN A 13 25.07 1.31 14.78
C GLN A 13 26.35 2.15 14.62
N GLY A 14 26.30 3.43 15.02
CA GLY A 14 27.45 4.35 14.99
C GLY A 14 27.46 5.31 13.80
N HIS A 15 26.46 5.23 12.92
CA HIS A 15 26.37 6.03 11.71
C HIS A 15 25.18 7.00 11.77
N SER A 16 25.39 8.23 11.30
CA SER A 16 24.37 9.27 11.20
C SER A 16 23.44 8.98 10.02
N ILE A 17 22.14 9.26 10.18
CA ILE A 17 21.10 9.01 9.17
C ILE A 17 21.32 9.89 7.92
N ASP A 18 21.90 11.07 8.12
CA ASP A 18 22.04 12.09 7.08
C ASP A 18 23.21 11.84 6.11
N GLU A 19 24.15 10.94 6.44
CA GLU A 19 25.40 10.77 5.68
C GLU A 19 25.54 9.41 4.99
N GLN A 20 24.63 8.45 5.21
CA GLN A 20 24.81 7.09 4.70
C GLN A 20 23.60 6.45 4.01
N ILE A 21 23.93 5.63 3.02
CA ILE A 21 23.03 4.68 2.36
C ILE A 21 22.74 3.55 3.37
N PRO A 22 21.47 3.17 3.58
CA PRO A 22 21.13 2.07 4.46
C PRO A 22 21.81 0.77 4.05
N LEU A 23 22.08 -0.08 5.04
CA LEU A 23 22.58 -1.43 4.81
C LEU A 23 21.60 -2.22 3.95
N THR A 24 20.32 -2.14 4.27
CA THR A 24 19.29 -2.71 3.41
C THR A 24 17.94 -2.09 3.71
N HIS A 25 16.97 -2.45 2.88
CA HIS A 25 15.56 -2.17 3.09
C HIS A 25 14.81 -3.47 3.29
N GLY A 26 13.71 -3.40 4.02
CA GLY A 26 12.85 -4.56 4.19
C GLY A 26 11.46 -4.21 4.67
N LEU A 27 10.61 -5.23 4.63
CA LEU A 27 9.24 -5.17 5.10
C LEU A 27 9.14 -5.83 6.47
N ILE A 28 8.59 -5.12 7.44
CA ILE A 28 8.27 -5.73 8.73
C ILE A 28 7.06 -6.64 8.53
N PHE A 29 7.20 -7.94 8.82
CA PHE A 29 6.10 -8.90 8.68
C PHE A 29 5.60 -9.43 10.02
N ARG A 30 6.40 -9.30 11.09
CA ARG A 30 5.99 -9.70 12.44
C ARG A 30 6.69 -8.85 13.49
N LEU A 31 5.93 -8.43 14.48
CA LEU A 31 6.46 -7.87 15.72
C LEU A 31 6.04 -8.74 16.90
N THR A 32 6.95 -8.91 17.83
CA THR A 32 6.67 -9.47 19.15
C THR A 32 7.02 -8.43 20.21
N THR A 33 6.87 -8.77 21.49
CA THR A 33 7.26 -7.90 22.59
C THR A 33 8.76 -7.60 22.61
N ASN A 34 9.59 -8.46 22.00
CA ASN A 34 11.05 -8.40 22.12
C ASN A 34 11.79 -8.52 20.78
N THR A 35 11.10 -8.84 19.69
CA THR A 35 11.70 -9.07 18.38
C THR A 35 10.91 -8.39 17.26
N ILE A 36 11.64 -7.93 16.24
CA ILE A 36 11.08 -7.43 15.00
C ILE A 36 11.62 -8.33 13.90
N HIS A 37 10.72 -8.89 13.10
CA HIS A 37 11.09 -9.70 11.95
C HIS A 37 10.86 -8.90 10.67
N VAL A 38 11.92 -8.81 9.88
CA VAL A 38 11.98 -8.04 8.64
C VAL A 38 12.33 -8.98 7.49
N THR A 39 11.54 -8.93 6.42
CA THR A 39 11.88 -9.57 5.15
C THR A 39 12.73 -8.59 4.35
N ILE A 40 13.90 -9.02 3.91
CA ILE A 40 14.85 -8.20 3.16
C ILE A 40 14.72 -8.54 1.66
N GLU A 41 14.79 -7.52 0.81
CA GLU A 41 14.62 -7.69 -0.65
C GLU A 41 15.90 -8.21 -1.33
N ASP A 42 17.07 -7.79 -0.84
CA ASP A 42 18.38 -8.19 -1.39
C ASP A 42 18.91 -9.45 -0.69
N ASN A 43 19.28 -10.45 -1.49
CA ASN A 43 19.83 -11.74 -1.05
C ASN A 43 21.35 -11.68 -0.82
N ASP A 44 21.84 -10.59 -0.25
CA ASP A 44 23.27 -10.40 0.07
C ASP A 44 23.55 -10.90 1.49
N ASP A 45 23.50 -12.21 1.69
CA ASP A 45 23.88 -12.85 2.96
C ASP A 45 25.30 -12.45 3.41
N GLU A 46 26.18 -12.16 2.44
CA GLU A 46 27.53 -11.64 2.69
C GLU A 46 27.52 -10.31 3.46
N LYS A 47 26.53 -9.44 3.21
CA LYS A 47 26.43 -8.12 3.83
C LYS A 47 26.23 -8.24 5.34
N PHE A 48 25.45 -9.21 5.78
CA PHE A 48 25.21 -9.48 7.20
C PHE A 48 26.31 -10.34 7.83
N SER A 49 26.98 -11.20 7.05
CA SER A 49 28.05 -12.08 7.53
C SER A 49 29.27 -11.35 8.11
N SER A 50 29.47 -10.07 7.73
CA SER A 50 30.53 -9.22 8.26
C SER A 50 30.27 -8.69 9.67
N PHE A 51 29.02 -8.78 10.15
CA PHE A 51 28.64 -8.34 11.49
C PHE A 51 28.65 -9.54 12.45
N GLY A 52 29.32 -9.38 13.59
CA GLY A 52 29.31 -10.40 14.64
C GLY A 52 27.96 -10.48 15.37
N ASP A 53 27.76 -11.55 16.14
CA ASP A 53 26.50 -11.85 16.85
C ASP A 53 26.01 -10.76 17.82
N ASN A 54 26.88 -9.83 18.23
CA ASN A 54 26.58 -8.74 19.15
C ASN A 54 26.57 -7.35 18.50
N CYS A 55 26.42 -7.28 17.17
CA CYS A 55 26.27 -6.01 16.48
C CYS A 55 24.89 -5.40 16.73
N LEU A 56 24.88 -4.10 17.00
CA LEU A 56 23.65 -3.33 17.12
C LEU A 56 23.32 -2.69 15.77
N PHE A 57 22.02 -2.62 15.48
CA PHE A 57 21.49 -2.01 14.28
C PHE A 57 20.44 -0.97 14.66
N MET A 58 20.33 0.05 13.82
CA MET A 58 19.27 1.04 13.89
C MET A 58 18.26 0.74 12.78
N ILE A 59 16.98 0.68 13.17
CA ILE A 59 15.87 0.44 12.24
C ILE A 59 15.04 1.72 12.17
N ILE A 60 14.83 2.23 10.95
CA ILE A 60 14.08 3.45 10.70
C ILE A 60 12.87 3.13 9.85
N LYS A 61 11.70 3.57 10.31
CA LYS A 61 10.47 3.47 9.52
C LYS A 61 10.57 4.43 8.34
N MET A 62 10.50 3.89 7.13
CA MET A 62 10.48 4.69 5.92
C MET A 62 9.08 5.19 5.62
N ALA A 63 9.00 6.39 5.04
CA ALA A 63 7.80 6.82 4.37
C ALA A 63 7.53 5.88 3.18
N ASN A 64 6.27 5.48 3.01
CA ASN A 64 5.90 4.66 1.87
C ASN A 64 5.70 5.54 0.64
N ASP A 65 6.79 6.14 0.16
CA ASP A 65 6.79 7.01 -1.02
C ASP A 65 6.37 6.23 -2.27
N VAL A 66 6.55 4.91 -2.29
CA VAL A 66 6.08 4.03 -3.36
C VAL A 66 4.55 3.93 -3.35
N THR A 67 3.93 3.65 -2.21
CA THR A 67 2.46 3.62 -2.08
C THR A 67 1.86 5.00 -2.31
N TYR A 68 2.47 6.06 -1.76
CA TYR A 68 2.03 7.42 -2.03
C TYR A 68 2.07 7.73 -3.54
N ARG A 69 3.17 7.40 -4.24
CA ARG A 69 3.28 7.61 -5.69
C ARG A 69 2.30 6.77 -6.48
N ARG A 70 2.08 5.50 -6.11
CA ARG A 70 1.10 4.60 -6.76
C ARG A 70 -0.32 5.13 -6.60
N LEU A 71 -0.70 5.53 -5.38
CA LEU A 71 -2.01 6.13 -5.10
C LEU A 71 -2.18 7.44 -5.85
N LYS A 72 -1.19 8.34 -5.79
CA LYS A 72 -1.21 9.63 -6.49
C LYS A 72 -1.35 9.43 -8.00
N HIS A 73 -0.62 8.47 -8.58
CA HIS A 73 -0.69 8.16 -10.00
C HIS A 73 -2.06 7.57 -10.37
N GLY A 74 -2.57 6.60 -9.61
CA GLY A 74 -3.90 6.01 -9.82
C GLY A 74 -5.01 7.07 -9.77
N LEU A 75 -4.99 7.93 -8.76
CA LEU A 75 -5.95 9.03 -8.63
C LEU A 75 -5.84 10.01 -9.81
N THR A 76 -4.62 10.34 -10.24
CA THR A 76 -4.39 11.22 -11.40
C THR A 76 -4.94 10.60 -12.69
N LEU A 77 -4.77 9.29 -12.88
CA LEU A 77 -5.34 8.58 -14.01
C LEU A 77 -6.87 8.58 -13.95
N MET A 78 -7.47 8.33 -12.78
CA MET A 78 -8.93 8.35 -12.61
C MET A 78 -9.52 9.72 -12.94
N MET A 79 -8.89 10.81 -12.49
CA MET A 79 -9.32 12.17 -12.82
C MET A 79 -9.22 12.45 -14.34
N LYS A 80 -8.20 11.92 -15.02
CA LYS A 80 -8.07 12.04 -16.48
C LYS A 80 -9.08 11.18 -17.25
N GLN A 81 -9.45 10.04 -16.69
CA GLN A 81 -10.42 9.09 -17.26
C GLN A 81 -11.88 9.47 -16.97
N ARG A 82 -12.13 10.69 -16.47
CA ARG A 82 -13.49 11.23 -16.26
C ARG A 82 -14.27 11.48 -17.57
N GLN A 83 -13.75 11.08 -18.73
CA GLN A 83 -14.51 11.03 -19.98
C GLN A 83 -14.30 9.69 -20.70
N GLY A 84 -13.74 8.70 -20.00
CA GLY A 84 -13.41 7.38 -20.52
C GLY A 84 -14.50 6.34 -20.25
N THR A 85 -14.22 5.11 -20.66
CA THR A 85 -15.14 3.95 -20.55
C THR A 85 -15.59 3.62 -19.12
N ALA A 86 -14.84 4.06 -18.10
CA ALA A 86 -15.16 3.83 -16.70
C ALA A 86 -15.87 5.03 -16.01
N HIS A 87 -16.23 6.09 -16.74
CA HIS A 87 -16.80 7.31 -16.16
C HIS A 87 -18.04 7.06 -15.29
N HIS A 88 -18.97 6.21 -15.75
CA HIS A 88 -20.18 5.87 -15.00
C HIS A 88 -19.89 5.21 -13.64
N LEU A 89 -18.82 4.40 -13.53
CA LEU A 89 -18.40 3.82 -12.24
C LEU A 89 -17.79 4.88 -11.33
N LEU A 90 -17.09 5.86 -11.90
CA LEU A 90 -16.54 6.99 -11.15
C LEU A 90 -17.65 7.91 -10.63
N ASP A 91 -18.70 8.17 -11.44
CA ASP A 91 -19.83 9.00 -11.01
C ASP A 91 -20.59 8.39 -9.84
N ILE A 92 -20.80 7.07 -9.86
CA ILE A 92 -21.40 6.33 -8.72
C ILE A 92 -20.46 6.34 -7.51
N ALA A 93 -19.17 6.05 -7.70
CA ALA A 93 -18.22 5.92 -6.59
C ALA A 93 -17.94 7.26 -5.88
N PHE A 94 -18.06 8.38 -6.58
CA PHE A 94 -17.82 9.72 -6.05
C PHE A 94 -19.11 10.55 -5.86
N ASP A 95 -20.27 9.90 -5.94
CA ASP A 95 -21.59 10.52 -5.71
C ASP A 95 -21.81 11.82 -6.53
N ASN A 96 -21.29 11.85 -7.76
CA ASN A 96 -21.54 12.94 -8.71
C ASN A 96 -22.82 12.70 -9.53
N ALA A 97 -23.63 11.73 -9.13
CA ALA A 97 -24.78 11.26 -9.87
C ALA A 97 -26.02 12.14 -9.61
N ASP A 98 -26.05 13.32 -10.25
CA ASP A 98 -27.34 14.02 -10.51
C ASP A 98 -28.14 13.32 -11.63
N SER A 99 -27.64 12.23 -12.21
CA SER A 99 -28.36 11.48 -13.26
C SER A 99 -27.95 10.00 -13.32
N LEU A 100 -28.52 9.17 -12.44
CA LEU A 100 -28.87 7.83 -12.92
C LEU A 100 -29.91 8.00 -14.03
N PRO A 101 -29.81 7.35 -15.19
CA PRO A 101 -30.90 7.36 -16.15
C PRO A 101 -32.10 6.67 -15.49
N THR A 102 -33.16 7.43 -15.28
CA THR A 102 -34.49 7.03 -14.79
C THR A 102 -35.21 6.08 -15.76
N ASN A 103 -34.51 5.10 -16.32
CA ASN A 103 -35.06 4.13 -17.27
C ASN A 103 -35.31 2.75 -16.65
N PHE A 104 -35.51 2.71 -15.33
CA PHE A 104 -36.46 1.74 -14.79
C PHE A 104 -37.86 2.21 -15.15
N SER A 105 -38.30 1.88 -16.36
CA SER A 105 -39.71 1.97 -16.74
C SER A 105 -40.54 1.19 -15.70
N PRO A 106 -41.47 1.82 -14.96
CA PRO A 106 -42.28 1.14 -13.95
C PRO A 106 -43.43 0.34 -14.58
N ASN A 107 -43.27 -0.13 -15.82
CA ASN A 107 -44.31 -0.85 -16.53
C ASN A 107 -43.86 -2.27 -16.90
N THR A 108 -43.68 -3.09 -15.87
CA THR A 108 -43.92 -4.53 -16.00
C THR A 108 -44.92 -4.89 -14.91
N GLY A 109 -46.04 -5.50 -15.32
CA GLY A 109 -47.18 -5.84 -14.47
C GLY A 109 -46.82 -6.69 -13.26
N PRO A 110 -47.80 -6.96 -12.38
CA PRO A 110 -47.55 -7.56 -11.07
C PRO A 110 -46.81 -8.89 -11.27
N SER A 111 -45.56 -8.92 -10.84
CA SER A 111 -44.72 -10.11 -10.91
C SER A 111 -45.36 -11.18 -10.04
N GLN A 112 -46.05 -12.13 -10.69
CA GLN A 112 -46.44 -13.37 -10.04
C GLN A 112 -45.15 -14.13 -9.76
N TRP A 113 -44.81 -14.16 -8.48
CA TRP A 113 -43.75 -15.00 -7.93
C TRP A 113 -44.12 -16.46 -8.22
N PHE A 114 -43.41 -17.10 -9.13
CA PHE A 114 -43.49 -18.54 -9.32
C PHE A 114 -42.79 -19.19 -8.12
N ASN A 115 -43.59 -19.71 -7.19
CA ASN A 115 -43.17 -20.77 -6.29
C ASN A 115 -43.28 -22.10 -7.05
N GLU A 116 -42.14 -22.77 -7.25
CA GLU A 116 -42.03 -24.24 -7.23
C GLU A 116 -40.84 -24.63 -6.37
#